data_AF-A0A498MGH4-F1
#
_entry.id   AF-A0A498MGH4-F1
#
_cell.length_a   1.000
_cell.length_b   1.000
_cell.length_c   1.000
_cell.angle_alpha   90.00
_cell.angle_beta   90.00
_cell.angle_gamma   90.00
#
_symmetry.space_group_name_H-M   'P 1'
#
loop_
_entity.id
_entity.type
_entity.pdbx_description
1 polymer ?
#
loop_
_entity_poly.entity_id
_entity_poly.type
_entity_poly.pdbx_seq_one_letter_code
_entity_poly.pdbx_strand_id
1 'polypeptide(L)'
;MDQIRLHTSQVPDYMKTAVKILFQGDDEVVKAHLPDQLENIRVIADECLKLSDATEKRFTDVISIIQELLEACVNAEHFCGEELEAIKKKLEENQMRKKSAEEIKTRTESAVKGMKEELDQAQESYKKALDSLPRGWEMIGMDVVSAFT
;
A
#
# COMPACT_ATOMS: atom_id res chain seq x y z
N MET A 1 23.32 29.93 -15.94
CA MET A 1 23.00 30.35 -17.32
C MET A 1 23.33 31.83 -17.58
N ASP A 2 22.88 32.76 -16.75
CA ASP A 2 23.19 34.20 -16.93
C ASP A 2 24.69 34.53 -16.87
N GLN A 3 25.46 33.83 -16.04
CA GLN A 3 26.91 33.98 -15.99
C GLN A 3 27.59 33.57 -17.30
N ILE A 4 27.22 32.42 -17.91
CA ILE A 4 27.74 31.99 -19.22
C ILE A 4 27.47 33.06 -20.28
N ARG A 5 26.26 33.64 -20.29
CA ARG A 5 25.91 34.74 -21.20
C ARG A 5 26.78 35.98 -20.95
N LEU A 6 27.05 36.31 -19.71
CA LEU A 6 27.90 37.43 -19.33
C LEU A 6 29.35 37.22 -19.76
N HIS A 7 29.95 36.06 -19.46
CA HIS A 7 31.33 35.73 -19.85
C HIS A 7 31.49 35.73 -21.37
N THR A 8 30.58 35.07 -22.10
CA THR A 8 30.65 35.01 -23.57
C THR A 8 30.42 36.37 -24.25
N SER A 9 29.74 37.31 -23.60
CA SER A 9 29.56 38.66 -24.16
C SER A 9 30.85 39.45 -24.37
N GLN A 10 31.94 39.07 -23.69
CA GLN A 10 33.26 39.71 -23.81
C GLN A 10 34.12 39.12 -24.94
N VAL A 11 33.83 37.90 -25.39
CA VAL A 11 34.59 37.20 -26.44
C VAL A 11 34.66 38.00 -27.76
N PRO A 12 33.59 38.65 -28.24
CA PRO A 12 33.66 39.47 -29.45
C PRO A 12 34.70 40.60 -29.37
N ASP A 13 34.89 41.21 -28.20
CA ASP A 13 35.84 42.31 -28.02
C ASP A 13 37.29 41.82 -28.05
N TYR A 14 37.59 40.70 -27.39
CA TYR A 14 38.89 40.05 -27.47
C TYR A 14 39.20 39.58 -28.91
N MET A 15 38.21 39.01 -29.60
CA MET A 15 38.36 38.60 -31.00
C MET A 15 38.65 39.79 -31.93
N LYS A 16 37.92 40.89 -31.76
CA LYS A 16 38.14 42.12 -32.54
C LYS A 16 39.54 42.68 -32.31
N THR A 17 40.03 42.60 -31.08
CA THR A 17 41.38 43.07 -30.71
C THR A 17 42.46 42.15 -31.27
N ALA A 18 42.28 40.83 -31.19
CA ALA A 18 43.16 39.84 -31.81
C ALA A 18 43.30 40.07 -33.33
N VAL A 19 42.18 40.30 -34.02
CA VAL A 19 42.18 40.62 -35.45
C VAL A 19 42.94 41.92 -35.71
N LYS A 20 42.70 42.99 -34.94
CA LYS A 20 43.45 44.25 -35.10
C LYS A 20 44.96 44.06 -34.95
N ILE A 21 45.40 43.27 -33.97
CA ILE A 21 46.83 42.95 -33.75
C ILE A 21 47.42 42.26 -34.98
N LEU A 22 46.73 41.27 -35.55
CA LEU A 22 47.18 40.56 -36.74
C LEU A 22 47.30 41.47 -37.98
N PHE A 23 46.43 42.47 -38.11
CA PHE A 23 46.42 43.39 -39.24
C PHE A 23 47.39 44.58 -39.10
N GLN A 24 48.06 44.74 -37.95
CA GLN A 24 49.07 45.81 -37.77
C GLN A 24 50.38 45.54 -38.53
N GLY A 25 50.65 44.29 -38.94
CA GLY A 25 51.80 43.94 -39.78
C GLY A 25 53.16 44.01 -39.08
N ASP A 26 53.18 44.12 -37.75
CA ASP A 26 54.38 44.11 -36.92
C ASP A 26 54.47 42.78 -36.14
N ASP A 27 55.44 41.94 -36.50
CA ASP A 27 55.64 40.62 -35.92
C ASP A 27 55.96 40.65 -34.41
N GLU A 28 56.61 41.72 -33.93
CA GLU A 28 56.93 41.85 -32.50
C GLU A 28 55.67 42.16 -31.69
N VAL A 29 54.80 43.02 -32.21
CA VAL A 29 53.50 43.33 -31.59
C VAL A 29 52.59 42.10 -31.58
N VAL A 30 52.57 41.33 -32.68
CA VAL A 30 51.82 40.07 -32.76
C VAL A 30 52.29 39.08 -31.71
N LYS A 31 53.61 38.84 -31.61
CA LYS A 31 54.16 37.92 -30.61
C LYS A 31 53.90 38.36 -29.18
N ALA A 32 53.94 39.66 -28.91
CA ALA A 32 53.78 40.19 -27.56
C ALA A 32 52.34 40.18 -27.05
N HIS A 33 51.34 40.45 -27.91
CA HIS A 33 49.97 40.76 -27.45
C HIS A 33 48.89 39.81 -27.94
N LEU A 34 49.09 39.09 -29.05
CA LEU A 34 48.11 38.13 -29.54
C LEU A 34 47.86 36.98 -28.54
N PRO A 35 48.90 36.39 -27.89
CA PRO A 35 48.69 35.31 -26.93
C PRO A 35 47.73 35.70 -25.80
N ASP A 36 47.84 36.92 -25.27
CA ASP A 36 46.98 37.40 -24.18
C ASP A 36 45.51 37.47 -24.61
N GLN A 37 45.22 37.90 -25.85
CA GLN A 37 43.84 37.93 -26.35
C GLN A 37 43.25 36.53 -26.49
N LEU A 38 44.04 35.58 -26.97
CA LEU A 38 43.62 34.18 -27.10
C LEU A 38 43.47 33.51 -25.73
N GLU A 39 44.34 33.85 -24.78
CA GLU A 39 44.27 33.37 -23.41
C GLU A 39 42.98 33.83 -22.73
N ASN A 40 42.61 35.10 -22.87
CA ASN A 40 41.34 35.62 -22.33
C ASN A 40 40.12 34.88 -22.90
N ILE A 41 40.13 34.57 -24.19
CA ILE A 41 39.07 33.77 -24.82
C ILE A 41 39.05 32.35 -24.26
N ARG A 42 40.22 31.72 -24.07
CA ARG A 42 40.34 30.39 -23.49
C ARG A 42 39.79 30.34 -22.07
N VAL A 43 40.19 31.29 -21.21
CA VAL A 43 39.72 31.39 -19.83
C VAL A 43 38.19 31.50 -19.77
N ILE A 44 37.59 32.33 -20.63
CA ILE A 44 36.13 32.43 -20.74
C ILE A 44 35.50 31.09 -21.13
N ALA A 45 36.10 30.38 -22.11
CA ALA A 45 35.58 29.09 -22.54
C ALA A 45 35.63 28.04 -21.41
N ASP A 46 36.74 27.98 -20.67
CA ASP A 46 36.93 27.07 -19.53
C ASP A 46 35.94 27.39 -18.39
N GLU A 47 35.71 28.67 -18.09
CA GLU A 47 34.71 29.09 -17.11
C GLU A 47 33.30 28.71 -17.54
N CYS A 48 32.96 28.91 -18.82
CA CYS A 48 31.66 28.53 -19.36
C CYS A 48 31.42 27.02 -19.27
N LEU A 49 32.44 26.22 -19.60
CA LEU A 49 32.38 24.76 -19.49
C LEU A 49 32.17 24.31 -18.04
N LYS A 50 32.95 24.88 -17.11
CA LYS A 50 32.78 24.57 -15.68
C LYS A 50 31.38 24.91 -15.17
N LEU A 51 30.83 26.04 -15.61
CA LEU A 51 29.47 26.46 -15.25
C LEU A 51 28.40 25.57 -15.89
N SER A 52 28.58 25.12 -17.14
CA SER A 52 27.65 24.20 -17.80
C SER A 52 27.65 22.84 -17.12
N ASP A 53 28.81 22.28 -16.83
CA ASP A 53 28.96 20.97 -16.17
C ASP A 53 28.33 21.00 -14.78
N ALA A 54 28.58 22.07 -14.03
CA ALA A 54 27.95 22.26 -12.73
C ALA A 54 26.42 22.37 -12.84
N THR A 55 25.92 23.04 -13.87
CA THR A 55 24.48 23.18 -14.11
C THR A 55 23.85 21.83 -14.47
N GLU A 56 24.46 21.09 -15.39
CA GLU A 56 24.04 19.74 -15.78
C GLU A 56 23.96 18.82 -14.57
N LYS A 57 25.03 18.77 -13.77
CA LYS A 57 25.06 17.96 -12.55
C LYS A 57 23.91 18.27 -11.60
N ARG A 58 23.60 19.55 -11.38
CA ARG A 58 22.48 19.97 -10.52
C ARG A 58 21.13 19.53 -11.08
N PHE A 59 20.93 19.62 -12.39
CA PHE A 59 19.70 19.12 -13.00
C PHE A 59 19.58 17.60 -12.89
N THR A 60 20.68 16.87 -13.08
CA THR A 60 20.70 15.41 -12.87
C THR A 60 20.38 15.03 -11.43
N ASP A 61 20.94 15.73 -10.44
CA ASP A 61 20.62 15.50 -9.01
C ASP A 61 19.10 15.69 -8.76
N VAL A 62 18.51 16.75 -9.31
CA VAL A 62 17.06 17.01 -9.18
C VAL A 62 16.23 15.91 -9.84
N ILE A 63 16.62 15.45 -11.03
CA ILE A 63 15.93 14.36 -11.73
C ILE A 63 15.98 13.08 -10.89
N SER A 64 17.14 12.74 -10.30
CA SER A 64 17.29 11.57 -9.43
C SER A 64 16.33 11.63 -8.24
N ILE A 65 16.27 12.78 -7.55
CA ILE A 65 15.38 12.96 -6.39
C ILE A 65 13.90 12.82 -6.80
N ILE A 66 13.52 13.36 -7.96
CA ILE A 66 12.14 13.21 -8.48
C ILE A 66 11.83 11.75 -8.77
N GLN A 67 12.77 10.99 -9.34
CA GLN A 67 12.61 9.56 -9.61
C GLN A 67 12.45 8.76 -8.31
N GLU A 68 13.31 9.00 -7.31
CA GLU A 68 13.21 8.38 -6.00
C GLU A 68 11.86 8.68 -5.32
N LEU A 69 11.38 9.93 -5.41
CA LEU A 69 10.07 10.30 -4.87
C LEU A 69 8.93 9.60 -5.60
N LEU A 70 8.98 9.51 -6.92
CA LEU A 70 7.98 8.80 -7.72
C LEU A 70 7.96 7.31 -7.38
N GLU A 71 9.14 6.68 -7.24
CA GLU A 71 9.25 5.28 -6.83
C GLU A 71 8.67 5.06 -5.43
N ALA A 72 8.99 5.93 -4.47
CA ALA A 72 8.43 5.87 -3.12
C ALA A 72 6.90 6.02 -3.13
N CYS A 73 6.35 6.95 -3.92
CA CYS A 73 4.91 7.14 -4.06
C CYS A 73 4.21 5.93 -4.69
N VAL A 74 4.77 5.37 -5.77
CA VAL A 74 4.21 4.18 -6.44
C VAL A 74 4.28 2.97 -5.51
N ASN A 75 5.37 2.79 -4.78
CA ASN A 75 5.52 1.71 -3.82
C ASN A 75 4.54 1.85 -2.64
N ALA A 76 4.31 3.07 -2.15
CA ALA A 76 3.31 3.33 -1.12
C ALA A 76 1.88 3.06 -1.60
N GLU A 77 1.56 3.44 -2.85
CA GLU A 77 0.26 3.15 -3.46
C GLU A 77 0.04 1.64 -3.62
N HIS A 78 1.07 0.91 -4.07
CA HIS A 78 1.03 -0.55 -4.17
C HIS A 78 0.71 -1.19 -2.81
N PHE A 79 1.42 -0.80 -1.75
CA PHE A 79 1.19 -1.32 -0.40
C PHE A 79 -0.23 -1.01 0.11
N CYS A 80 -0.70 0.23 -0.06
CA CYS A 80 -2.07 0.62 0.28
C CYS A 80 -3.13 -0.19 -0.50
N GLY A 81 -2.89 -0.47 -1.77
CA GLY A 81 -3.76 -1.29 -2.60
C GLY A 81 -3.86 -2.74 -2.12
N GLU A 82 -2.71 -3.37 -1.83
CA GLU A 82 -2.64 -4.73 -1.31
C GLU A 82 -3.30 -4.87 0.08
N GLU A 83 -3.07 -3.90 0.97
CA GLU A 83 -3.68 -3.91 2.30
C GLU A 83 -5.20 -3.76 2.23
N LEU A 84 -5.71 -2.92 1.32
CA LEU A 84 -7.14 -2.76 1.08
C LEU A 84 -7.78 -4.04 0.52
N GLU A 85 -7.14 -4.72 -0.44
CA GLU A 85 -7.54 -6.03 -0.96
C GLU A 85 -7.61 -7.08 0.16
N ALA A 86 -6.56 -7.16 1.00
CA ALA A 86 -6.51 -8.09 2.12
C ALA A 86 -7.63 -7.83 3.15
N ILE A 87 -7.90 -6.56 3.47
CA ILE A 87 -8.99 -6.17 4.37
C ILE A 87 -10.34 -6.54 3.77
N LYS A 88 -10.59 -6.28 2.48
CA LYS A 88 -11.84 -6.67 1.80
C LYS A 88 -12.07 -8.17 1.85
N LYS A 89 -11.05 -8.98 1.51
CA LYS A 89 -11.13 -10.44 1.57
C LYS A 89 -11.44 -10.95 2.99
N LYS A 90 -10.77 -10.38 4.00
CA LYS A 90 -11.01 -10.73 5.42
C LYS A 90 -12.41 -10.32 5.87
N LEU A 91 -12.93 -9.21 5.37
CA LEU A 91 -14.31 -8.76 5.63
C LEU A 91 -15.32 -9.75 5.05
N GLU A 92 -15.15 -10.17 3.79
CA GLU A 92 -16.01 -11.16 3.14
C GLU A 92 -15.98 -12.52 3.87
N GLU A 93 -14.79 -12.99 4.25
CA GLU A 93 -14.64 -14.22 5.04
C GLU A 93 -15.39 -14.14 6.38
N ASN A 94 -15.25 -13.02 7.09
CA ASN A 94 -15.95 -12.81 8.36
C ASN A 94 -17.47 -12.74 8.19
N GLN A 95 -17.97 -12.14 7.11
CA GLN A 95 -19.40 -12.12 6.80
C GLN A 95 -19.94 -13.53 6.54
N MET A 96 -19.21 -14.35 5.78
CA MET A 96 -19.60 -15.75 5.55
C MET A 96 -19.61 -16.56 6.85
N ARG A 97 -18.56 -16.42 7.68
CA ARG A 97 -18.49 -17.07 8.99
C ARG A 97 -19.64 -16.65 9.91
N LYS A 98 -19.99 -15.36 9.92
CA LYS A 98 -21.12 -14.86 10.71
C LYS A 98 -22.45 -15.48 10.26
N LYS A 99 -22.73 -15.50 8.96
CA LYS A 99 -23.94 -16.14 8.41
C LYS A 99 -24.00 -17.62 8.78
N SER A 100 -22.90 -18.35 8.60
CA SER A 100 -22.83 -19.76 8.99
C SER A 100 -23.05 -19.96 10.49
N ALA A 101 -22.50 -19.11 11.35
CA ALA A 101 -22.73 -19.16 12.79
C ALA A 101 -24.20 -18.88 13.16
N GLU A 102 -24.86 -17.93 12.48
CA GLU A 102 -26.29 -17.65 12.66
C GLU A 102 -27.15 -18.83 12.20
N GLU A 103 -26.84 -19.44 11.06
CA GLU A 103 -27.52 -20.65 10.56
C GLU A 103 -27.33 -21.84 11.51
N ILE A 104 -26.12 -22.04 12.03
CA ILE A 104 -25.85 -23.08 13.03
C ILE A 104 -26.66 -22.80 14.29
N LYS A 105 -26.63 -21.56 14.79
CA LYS A 105 -27.37 -21.16 15.99
C LYS A 105 -28.86 -21.42 15.83
N THR A 106 -29.47 -20.97 14.74
CA THR A 106 -30.90 -21.17 14.47
C THR A 106 -31.25 -22.66 14.35
N ARG A 107 -30.40 -23.45 13.70
CA ARG A 107 -30.57 -24.91 13.61
C ARG A 107 -30.41 -25.61 14.96
N THR A 108 -29.48 -25.16 15.80
CA THR A 108 -29.29 -25.71 17.14
C THR A 108 -30.46 -25.33 18.04
N GLU A 109 -30.95 -24.09 17.98
CA GLU A 109 -32.13 -23.64 18.73
C GLU A 109 -33.38 -24.45 18.35
N SER A 110 -33.60 -24.68 17.05
CA SER A 110 -34.74 -25.51 16.61
C SER A 110 -34.60 -26.98 17.02
N ALA A 111 -33.39 -27.56 16.94
CA ALA A 111 -33.13 -28.92 17.39
C ALA A 111 -33.33 -29.08 18.90
N VAL A 112 -32.81 -28.16 19.71
CA VAL A 112 -33.00 -28.16 21.17
C VAL A 112 -34.47 -28.03 21.54
N LYS A 113 -35.22 -27.17 20.84
CA LYS A 113 -36.65 -27.03 21.06
C LYS A 113 -37.42 -28.32 20.75
N GLY A 114 -37.14 -28.95 19.61
CA GLY A 114 -37.75 -30.24 19.25
C GLY A 114 -37.43 -31.34 20.26
N MET A 115 -36.17 -31.44 20.70
CA MET A 115 -35.76 -32.41 21.72
C MET A 115 -36.45 -32.19 23.07
N LYS A 116 -36.73 -30.93 23.43
CA LYS A 116 -37.49 -30.60 24.64
C LYS A 116 -38.95 -31.05 24.53
N GLU A 117 -39.59 -30.81 23.38
CA GLU A 117 -40.98 -31.25 23.14
C GLU A 117 -41.10 -32.78 23.18
N GLU A 118 -40.14 -33.52 22.60
CA GLU A 118 -40.09 -34.98 22.69
C GLU A 118 -39.90 -35.48 24.14
N LEU A 119 -39.02 -34.83 24.92
CA LEU A 119 -38.80 -35.19 26.32
C LEU A 119 -40.05 -34.95 27.18
N ASP A 120 -40.73 -33.82 26.98
CA ASP A 120 -41.97 -33.48 27.69
C ASP A 120 -43.06 -34.51 27.37
N GLN A 121 -43.21 -34.90 26.10
CA GLN A 121 -44.16 -35.95 25.68
C GLN A 121 -43.81 -37.33 26.26
N ALA A 122 -42.51 -37.68 26.30
CA ALA A 122 -42.05 -38.93 26.90
C ALA A 122 -42.33 -38.95 28.42
N GLN A 123 -42.09 -37.83 29.11
CA GLN A 123 -42.39 -37.69 30.53
C GLN A 123 -43.89 -37.78 30.82
N GLU A 124 -44.73 -37.16 29.99
CA GLU A 124 -46.19 -37.25 30.12
C GLU A 124 -46.69 -38.68 29.85
N SER A 125 -46.16 -39.34 28.82
CA SER A 125 -46.50 -40.73 28.48
C SER A 125 -46.06 -41.69 29.59
N TYR A 126 -44.87 -41.48 30.15
CA TYR A 126 -44.38 -42.23 31.30
C TYR A 126 -45.26 -42.02 32.54
N LYS A 127 -45.66 -40.78 32.82
CA LYS A 127 -46.59 -40.46 33.91
C LYS A 127 -47.95 -41.11 33.71
N LYS A 128 -48.50 -41.06 32.49
CA LYS A 128 -49.75 -41.77 32.15
C LYS A 128 -49.62 -43.28 32.33
N ALA A 129 -48.50 -43.87 31.94
CA ALA A 129 -48.23 -45.29 32.15
C ALA A 129 -48.21 -45.63 33.65
N LEU A 130 -47.54 -44.81 34.47
CA LEU A 130 -47.55 -44.98 35.94
C LEU A 130 -48.95 -44.77 36.55
N ASP A 131 -49.72 -43.80 36.08
CA ASP A 131 -51.10 -43.56 36.53
C ASP A 131 -52.07 -44.67 36.08
N SER A 132 -51.74 -45.38 35.00
CA SER A 132 -52.48 -46.56 34.50
C SER A 132 -52.08 -47.87 35.17
N LEU A 133 -51.03 -47.86 35.99
CA LEU A 133 -50.75 -48.99 36.88
C LEU A 133 -51.80 -48.98 37.99
N PRO A 134 -52.40 -50.14 38.33
CA PRO A 134 -53.35 -50.21 39.44
C PRO A 134 -52.67 -49.66 40.69
N ARG A 135 -53.32 -48.72 41.38
CA ARG A 135 -52.76 -48.20 42.64
C ARG A 135 -52.58 -49.38 43.58
N GLY A 136 -51.56 -49.39 44.45
CA GLY A 136 -51.20 -50.56 45.27
C GLY A 136 -52.34 -51.21 46.06
N TRP A 137 -53.46 -50.53 46.27
CA TRP A 137 -54.69 -51.07 46.85
C TRP A 137 -55.58 -51.88 45.88
N GLU A 138 -55.56 -51.62 44.56
CA GLU A 138 -56.26 -52.41 43.54
C GLU A 138 -55.58 -53.77 43.28
N MET A 139 -54.25 -53.83 43.31
CA MET A 139 -53.54 -55.12 43.28
C MET A 139 -53.82 -55.96 44.54
N ILE A 140 -53.84 -55.35 45.71
CA ILE A 140 -54.21 -56.04 46.96
C ILE A 140 -55.66 -56.54 46.90
N GLY A 141 -56.57 -55.79 46.28
CA GLY A 141 -57.96 -56.20 46.06
C GLY A 141 -58.12 -57.38 45.08
N MET A 142 -57.30 -57.46 44.03
CA MET A 142 -57.31 -58.59 43.09
C MET A 142 -56.84 -59.89 43.72
N ASP A 143 -55.85 -59.86 44.62
CA ASP A 143 -55.43 -61.05 45.39
C ASP A 143 -56.49 -61.48 46.43
N VAL A 144 -57.23 -60.53 47.01
CA VAL A 144 -58.32 -60.85 47.94
C VAL A 144 -59.54 -61.44 47.22
N VAL A 145 -59.92 -60.92 46.05
CA VAL A 145 -61.06 -61.45 45.27
C VAL A 145 -60.75 -62.83 44.65
N SER A 146 -59.50 -63.09 44.29
CA SER A 146 -59.06 -64.42 43.82
C SER A 146 -58.84 -65.43 44.96
N ALA A 147 -58.72 -64.99 46.22
CA ALA A 147 -58.68 -65.87 47.39
C ALA A 147 -60.07 -66.24 47.95
N PHE A 148 -61.13 -65.55 47.53
CA PHE A 148 -62.52 -65.79 47.96
C PHE A 148 -63.43 -66.39 46.87
N THR A 149 -62.86 -66.79 45.72
CA THR A 149 -63.54 -67.58 44.67
C THR A 149 -62.76 -68.87 44.45
#